data_AF-A0A8T3UXS5-F1
#
_entry.id   AF-A0A8T3UXS5-F1
#
_cell.length_a   1.000
_cell.length_b   1.000
_cell.length_c   1.000
_cell.angle_alpha   90.00
_cell.angle_beta   90.00
_cell.angle_gamma   90.00
#
_symmetry.space_group_name_H-M   'P 1'
#
loop_
_entity.id
_entity.type
_entity.pdbx_description
1 polymer ?
#
loop_
_entity_poly.entity_id
_entity_poly.type
_entity_poly.pdbx_seq_one_letter_code
_entity_poly.pdbx_strand_id
1 'polypeptide(L)'
;MSGGDGRGHNSGAHNTGGNINGGPTGLGGNGGASDGSGWSSENNPWGGGSGSGVHWGGGSGHGNGGGNSNSGGGSNSSVAAPMAFGFPALAAPGAGTLGISVSGEALSAAIADIFAALKGPFKFSAWGIALYGILPSEIAKDDPNMMSKIVTSLPAETVTNVQVSTLPLDQATVSVTKRVTDVVKDTRQHIAVVAGVPMSVPVVNAKPTRTPGVFHASFPGVPSLTVSTVKGLPVSTTLPRGITEDKGRTAVPAGFTFGGGSHEAVIRFPKESGQKPVYVSVTDVLTPAQVKQRQDEEKRLQQEWNDAHPVEVA
;
A
#
# COMPACT_ATOMS: atom_id res chain seq x y z
N MET A 1 27.75 -14.08 -66.35
CA MET A 1 28.19 -12.71 -66.67
C MET A 1 27.59 -11.81 -65.59
N SER A 2 28.37 -11.44 -64.56
CA SER A 2 29.25 -10.23 -64.49
C SER A 2 28.42 -8.94 -64.41
N GLY A 3 28.60 -7.98 -63.49
CA GLY A 3 29.57 -7.70 -62.40
C GLY A 3 28.92 -6.69 -61.42
N GLY A 4 29.36 -6.52 -60.17
CA GLY A 4 30.53 -5.72 -59.76
C GLY A 4 30.17 -4.21 -59.77
N ASP A 5 30.31 -3.38 -58.73
CA ASP A 5 31.25 -3.21 -57.62
C ASP A 5 30.56 -2.33 -56.52
N GLY A 6 30.92 -2.21 -55.25
CA GLY A 6 32.10 -2.58 -54.48
C GLY A 6 32.38 -1.52 -53.40
N ARG A 7 33.01 -1.95 -52.30
CA ARG A 7 33.68 -1.21 -51.18
C ARG A 7 32.81 -0.86 -49.96
N GLY A 8 33.11 -1.30 -48.74
CA GLY A 8 34.23 -2.12 -48.29
C GLY A 8 34.15 -2.37 -46.77
N HIS A 9 34.52 -3.58 -46.35
CA HIS A 9 34.75 -3.99 -44.97
C HIS A 9 36.27 -4.19 -44.75
N ASN A 10 36.79 -3.79 -43.59
CA ASN A 10 37.99 -4.36 -42.95
C ASN A 10 37.96 -3.87 -41.47
N SER A 11 37.69 -4.68 -40.45
CA SER A 11 38.40 -5.84 -39.85
C SER A 11 39.54 -5.49 -38.88
N GLY A 12 39.54 -6.21 -37.75
CA GLY A 12 40.65 -6.37 -36.79
C GLY A 12 40.52 -5.50 -35.53
N ALA A 13 40.86 -5.93 -34.31
CA ALA A 13 41.32 -7.21 -33.79
C ALA A 13 41.57 -7.01 -32.26
N HIS A 14 41.11 -7.97 -31.45
CA HIS A 14 41.80 -8.58 -30.30
C HIS A 14 42.33 -7.79 -29.07
N ASN A 15 41.83 -8.23 -27.91
CA ASN A 15 42.58 -8.80 -26.75
C ASN A 15 43.00 -7.94 -25.53
N THR A 16 42.57 -8.44 -24.36
CA THR A 16 43.29 -8.70 -23.08
C THR A 16 43.94 -7.58 -22.25
N GLY A 17 43.69 -7.66 -20.94
CA GLY A 17 44.76 -7.71 -19.93
C GLY A 17 45.02 -6.43 -19.14
N GLY A 18 44.88 -6.50 -17.82
CA GLY A 18 45.31 -5.44 -16.90
C GLY A 18 46.82 -5.40 -16.68
N ASN A 19 47.33 -4.24 -16.27
CA ASN A 19 48.41 -4.03 -15.30
C ASN A 19 48.62 -2.50 -15.08
N ILE A 20 48.58 -2.00 -13.84
CA ILE A 20 49.69 -1.73 -12.89
C ILE A 20 50.36 -0.34 -13.06
N ASN A 21 50.19 0.48 -12.01
CA ASN A 21 51.07 1.46 -11.35
C ASN A 21 52.03 2.36 -12.16
N GLY A 22 51.96 3.67 -11.85
CA GLY A 22 53.08 4.61 -11.94
C GLY A 22 52.80 5.88 -11.10
N GLY A 23 53.48 6.02 -9.95
CA GLY A 23 53.52 7.25 -9.14
C GLY A 23 54.59 8.25 -9.64
N PRO A 24 55.30 8.96 -8.74
CA PRO A 24 54.92 10.26 -8.16
C PRO A 24 55.95 11.38 -8.46
N THR A 25 55.54 12.66 -8.49
CA THR A 25 56.45 13.82 -8.36
C THR A 25 55.73 15.04 -7.77
N GLY A 26 56.32 15.66 -6.75
CA GLY A 26 55.94 17.01 -6.27
C GLY A 26 56.01 17.23 -4.76
N LEU A 27 57.23 17.41 -4.23
CA LEU A 27 57.58 17.72 -2.84
C LEU A 27 57.36 19.21 -2.47
N GLY A 28 57.09 19.45 -1.18
CA GLY A 28 57.44 20.67 -0.42
C GLY A 28 56.22 21.42 0.15
N GLY A 29 56.08 21.72 1.45
CA GLY A 29 56.95 21.51 2.61
C GLY A 29 56.26 22.01 3.90
N ASN A 30 56.70 21.43 5.02
CA ASN A 30 56.63 21.84 6.44
C ASN A 30 55.53 22.78 6.98
N GLY A 31 54.90 22.31 8.07
CA GLY A 31 54.84 23.09 9.31
C GLY A 31 53.55 22.97 10.13
N GLY A 32 53.69 22.53 11.38
CA GLY A 32 52.83 23.01 12.48
C GLY A 32 51.75 22.05 12.98
N ALA A 33 51.92 21.60 14.22
CA ALA A 33 50.95 20.86 15.00
C ALA A 33 49.90 21.78 15.66
N SER A 34 48.79 21.13 16.04
CA SER A 34 47.80 21.48 17.07
C SER A 34 46.98 22.77 16.92
N ASP A 35 45.67 22.60 16.78
CA ASP A 35 44.68 22.90 17.82
C ASP A 35 43.26 22.49 17.37
N GLY A 36 42.42 22.17 18.35
CA GLY A 36 41.05 21.73 18.13
C GLY A 36 40.16 22.86 17.63
N SER A 37 39.38 22.55 16.60
CA SER A 37 38.17 23.27 16.22
C SER A 37 37.20 22.21 15.67
N GLY A 38 36.02 22.05 16.26
CA GLY A 38 34.96 23.03 16.07
C GLY A 38 34.23 22.66 14.78
N TRP A 39 33.46 21.57 14.80
CA TRP A 39 32.58 21.24 13.69
C TRP A 39 31.46 22.27 13.66
N SER A 40 31.67 23.32 12.88
CA SER A 40 30.66 24.25 12.41
C SER A 40 29.62 23.46 11.62
N SER A 41 28.38 23.51 12.12
CA SER A 41 27.17 23.32 11.35
C SER A 41 27.17 24.32 10.19
N GLU A 42 27.03 23.85 8.96
CA GLU A 42 26.34 24.52 7.84
C GLU A 42 26.70 23.82 6.53
N ASN A 43 25.92 22.80 6.17
CA ASN A 43 25.70 22.48 4.76
C ASN A 43 24.31 21.85 4.60
N ASN A 44 23.28 22.69 4.70
CA ASN A 44 21.90 22.32 4.40
C ASN A 44 21.52 22.89 3.02
N PRO A 45 21.23 22.06 2.01
CA PRO A 45 20.92 22.51 0.64
C PRO A 45 19.47 22.99 0.45
N TRP A 46 18.75 23.29 1.53
CA TRP A 46 17.39 23.85 1.49
C TRP A 46 17.35 25.09 2.39
N GLY A 47 17.13 26.24 1.77
CA GLY A 47 17.33 27.56 2.35
C GLY A 47 16.55 27.83 3.65
N GLY A 48 17.29 28.36 4.62
CA GLY A 48 16.99 29.53 5.47
C GLY A 48 15.61 29.68 6.13
N GLY A 49 15.62 29.78 7.47
CA GLY A 49 14.52 30.44 8.20
C GLY A 49 14.48 30.07 9.68
N SER A 50 15.12 30.90 10.52
CA SER A 50 15.41 30.73 11.94
C SER A 50 14.20 30.63 12.87
N GLY A 51 14.43 30.05 14.04
CA GLY A 51 13.42 29.68 15.04
C GLY A 51 12.67 30.83 15.74
N SER A 52 11.51 30.49 16.28
CA SER A 52 11.09 30.80 17.65
C SER A 52 9.92 29.83 17.95
N GLY A 53 10.03 28.99 18.98
CA GLY A 53 9.54 29.35 20.31
C GLY A 53 8.05 29.01 20.40
N VAL A 54 7.71 27.87 21.00
CA VAL A 54 6.33 27.54 21.35
C VAL A 54 5.87 28.50 22.44
N HIS A 55 5.00 29.45 22.11
CA HIS A 55 4.33 30.31 23.08
C HIS A 55 2.90 29.82 23.31
N TRP A 56 2.65 29.23 24.49
CA TRP A 56 1.30 29.06 25.03
C TRP A 56 0.98 30.29 25.89
N GLY A 57 0.13 31.18 25.40
CA GLY A 57 -0.30 32.36 26.14
C GLY A 57 -1.36 33.14 25.38
N GLY A 58 -2.56 33.23 25.94
CA GLY A 58 -3.70 33.93 25.37
C GLY A 58 -3.50 35.45 25.31
N GLY A 59 -4.17 36.07 24.35
CA GLY A 59 -4.21 37.52 24.18
C GLY A 59 -5.15 37.91 23.05
N SER A 60 -6.26 38.54 23.41
CA SER A 60 -7.27 39.14 22.55
C SER A 60 -6.73 40.30 21.71
N GLY A 61 -7.09 40.35 20.43
CA GLY A 61 -6.87 41.51 19.56
C GLY A 61 -7.80 41.49 18.35
N HIS A 62 -8.69 42.48 18.28
CA HIS A 62 -9.62 42.71 17.18
C HIS A 62 -8.88 43.36 15.99
N GLY A 63 -9.21 42.96 14.76
CA GLY A 63 -8.75 43.62 13.54
C GLY A 63 -9.50 43.10 12.31
N ASN A 64 -10.26 43.99 11.69
CA ASN A 64 -11.28 43.72 10.67
C ASN A 64 -10.70 43.88 9.26
N GLY A 65 -11.14 43.05 8.31
CA GLY A 65 -11.25 43.42 6.88
C GLY A 65 -10.14 42.95 5.93
N GLY A 66 -10.56 42.32 4.83
CA GLY A 66 -9.79 42.24 3.58
C GLY A 66 -9.76 40.84 2.98
N GLY A 67 -10.63 40.58 2.01
CA GLY A 67 -10.90 39.26 1.44
C GLY A 67 -9.68 38.48 0.96
N ASN A 68 -9.69 37.18 1.25
CA ASN A 68 -8.75 36.23 0.69
C ASN A 68 -9.51 35.23 -0.20
N SER A 69 -9.22 35.30 -1.49
CA SER A 69 -9.67 34.36 -2.51
C SER A 69 -9.27 32.93 -2.11
N ASN A 70 -10.25 32.11 -1.77
CA ASN A 70 -10.04 30.71 -1.40
C ASN A 70 -9.80 29.87 -2.66
N SER A 71 -8.55 29.83 -3.15
CA SER A 71 -8.09 28.73 -4.00
C SER A 71 -7.78 27.54 -3.08
N GLY A 72 -8.83 26.79 -2.73
CA GLY A 72 -8.75 25.57 -1.92
C GLY A 72 -8.10 24.42 -2.70
N GLY A 73 -6.79 24.50 -2.90
CA GLY A 73 -5.96 23.35 -3.23
C GLY A 73 -5.45 22.76 -1.92
N GLY A 74 -6.27 21.96 -1.25
CA GLY A 74 -5.86 21.29 -0.02
C GLY A 74 -4.73 20.31 -0.32
N SER A 75 -3.49 20.65 0.06
CA SER A 75 -2.39 19.70 0.06
C SER A 75 -2.75 18.56 1.02
N ASN A 76 -2.98 17.38 0.47
CA ASN A 76 -3.18 16.18 1.25
C ASN A 76 -1.93 15.90 2.09
N SER A 77 -2.13 15.61 3.38
CA SER A 77 -1.08 15.08 4.24
C SER A 77 -0.49 13.83 3.58
N SER A 78 0.84 13.65 3.67
CA SER A 78 1.52 12.47 3.14
C SER A 78 1.09 11.16 3.80
N VAL A 79 0.35 11.24 4.91
CA VAL A 79 -0.21 10.11 5.65
C VAL A 79 -1.72 10.32 5.84
N ALA A 80 -2.52 9.32 5.47
CA ALA A 80 -3.95 9.30 5.71
C ALA A 80 -4.29 9.25 7.21
N ALA A 81 -5.45 9.79 7.58
CA ALA A 81 -5.97 9.75 8.94
C ALA A 81 -6.15 8.30 9.44
N PRO A 82 -6.00 8.05 10.76
CA PRO A 82 -6.17 6.71 11.32
C PRO A 82 -7.60 6.20 11.14
N MET A 83 -7.74 5.08 10.43
CA MET A 83 -8.99 4.33 10.33
C MET A 83 -9.02 3.19 11.35
N ALA A 84 -10.21 2.88 11.85
CA ALA A 84 -10.43 1.67 12.63
C ALA A 84 -10.14 0.44 11.76
N PHE A 85 -9.62 -0.64 12.37
CA PHE A 85 -9.38 -1.87 11.62
C PHE A 85 -10.66 -2.41 10.99
N GLY A 86 -10.55 -2.84 9.73
CA GLY A 86 -11.66 -3.28 8.90
C GLY A 86 -12.41 -2.15 8.17
N PHE A 87 -12.10 -0.88 8.43
CA PHE A 87 -12.66 0.25 7.70
C PHE A 87 -11.71 0.74 6.60
N PRO A 88 -12.21 1.03 5.39
CA PRO A 88 -11.40 1.42 4.26
C PRO A 88 -11.04 2.91 4.30
N ALA A 89 -9.78 3.23 4.01
CA ALA A 89 -9.31 4.57 3.71
C ALA A 89 -9.13 4.76 2.20
N LEU A 90 -9.28 5.99 1.71
CA LEU A 90 -8.68 6.39 0.43
C LEU A 90 -7.31 6.99 0.69
N ALA A 91 -6.28 6.44 0.05
CA ALA A 91 -4.91 6.93 0.13
C ALA A 91 -4.37 7.20 -1.28
N ALA A 92 -4.01 8.45 -1.55
CA ALA A 92 -3.35 8.83 -2.79
C ALA A 92 -1.81 8.76 -2.62
N PRO A 93 -1.05 8.23 -3.58
CA PRO A 93 0.39 8.17 -3.48
C PRO A 93 1.01 9.56 -3.63
N GLY A 94 1.72 10.03 -2.60
CA GLY A 94 2.58 11.21 -2.67
C GLY A 94 3.97 10.83 -3.15
N ALA A 95 4.41 11.36 -4.29
CA ALA A 95 5.70 11.01 -4.91
C ALA A 95 5.94 9.48 -5.02
N GLY A 96 4.87 8.73 -5.35
CA GLY A 96 4.92 7.26 -5.49
C GLY A 96 4.86 6.47 -4.18
N THR A 97 4.66 7.11 -3.04
CA THR A 97 4.52 6.45 -1.73
C THR A 97 3.11 6.60 -1.18
N LEU A 98 2.47 5.48 -0.84
CA LEU A 98 1.23 5.48 -0.08
C LEU A 98 1.56 5.67 1.41
N GLY A 99 0.80 6.52 2.11
CA GLY A 99 0.95 6.70 3.55
C GLY A 99 -0.33 6.38 4.30
N ILE A 100 -0.25 5.45 5.25
CA ILE A 100 -1.36 5.04 6.10
C ILE A 100 -1.03 5.16 7.58
N SER A 101 -2.08 5.28 8.38
CA SER A 101 -2.00 5.23 9.84
C SER A 101 -2.78 4.04 10.35
N VAL A 102 -2.16 3.25 11.22
CA VAL A 102 -2.80 2.10 11.88
C VAL A 102 -2.87 2.36 13.38
N SER A 103 -4.05 2.13 13.96
CA SER A 103 -4.24 2.23 15.40
C SER A 103 -3.79 0.93 16.10
N GLY A 104 -3.68 1.02 17.42
CA GLY A 104 -3.49 -0.16 18.28
C GLY A 104 -4.80 -0.75 18.81
N GLU A 105 -5.95 -0.34 18.26
CA GLU A 105 -7.26 -0.80 18.73
C GLU A 105 -7.59 -2.21 18.24
N ALA A 106 -8.58 -2.84 18.86
CA ALA A 106 -9.09 -4.14 18.40
C ALA A 106 -9.91 -3.99 17.11
N LEU A 107 -10.13 -5.10 16.41
CA LEU A 107 -11.08 -5.15 15.30
C LEU A 107 -12.49 -4.77 15.80
N SER A 108 -13.24 -3.98 15.01
CA SER A 108 -14.62 -3.64 15.38
C SER A 108 -15.49 -4.91 15.46
N ALA A 109 -16.39 -4.96 16.45
CA ALA A 109 -17.29 -6.10 16.64
C ALA A 109 -18.15 -6.38 15.41
N ALA A 110 -18.61 -5.34 14.71
CA ALA A 110 -19.40 -5.48 13.49
C ALA A 110 -18.63 -6.23 12.38
N ILE A 111 -17.35 -5.92 12.20
CA ILE A 111 -16.50 -6.61 11.21
C ILE A 111 -16.16 -8.03 11.69
N ALA A 112 -15.90 -8.22 12.98
CA ALA A 112 -15.68 -9.53 13.56
C ALA A 112 -16.89 -10.47 13.37
N ASP A 113 -18.11 -9.96 13.53
CA ASP A 113 -19.35 -10.72 13.31
C ASP A 113 -19.51 -11.14 11.85
N ILE A 114 -19.22 -10.24 10.90
CA ILE A 114 -19.25 -10.58 9.47
C ILE A 114 -18.21 -11.67 9.17
N PHE A 115 -17.01 -11.57 9.76
CA PHE A 115 -15.94 -12.54 9.58
C PHE A 115 -16.26 -13.89 10.21
N ALA A 116 -17.09 -13.91 11.25
CA ALA A 116 -17.60 -15.11 11.88
C ALA A 116 -18.76 -15.73 11.08
N ALA A 117 -19.57 -14.92 10.40
CA ALA A 117 -20.63 -15.37 9.49
C ALA A 117 -20.07 -15.99 8.21
N LEU A 118 -18.85 -15.65 7.81
CA LEU A 118 -18.13 -16.34 6.72
C LEU A 118 -17.60 -17.71 7.19
N LYS A 119 -18.53 -18.58 7.59
CA LYS A 119 -18.32 -19.97 7.98
C LYS A 119 -19.47 -20.78 7.42
N GLY A 120 -19.17 -21.71 6.53
CA GLY A 120 -20.15 -22.64 5.99
C GLY A 120 -19.45 -23.83 5.36
N PRO A 121 -20.18 -24.90 5.00
CA PRO A 121 -19.66 -25.99 4.19
C PRO A 121 -19.41 -25.43 2.77
N PHE A 122 -18.32 -24.69 2.62
CA PHE A 122 -17.89 -24.17 1.32
C PHE A 122 -17.60 -25.39 0.45
N LYS A 123 -18.34 -25.53 -0.65
CA LYS A 123 -18.16 -26.60 -1.64
C LYS A 123 -16.84 -26.35 -2.40
N PHE A 124 -15.70 -26.66 -1.77
CA PHE A 124 -14.32 -26.58 -2.29
C PHE A 124 -13.97 -25.32 -3.12
N SER A 125 -14.66 -24.21 -2.88
CA SER A 125 -14.57 -22.96 -3.64
C SER A 125 -14.43 -21.78 -2.68
N ALA A 126 -13.94 -20.65 -3.19
CA ALA A 126 -13.85 -19.44 -2.41
C ALA A 126 -15.22 -18.78 -2.29
N TRP A 127 -15.59 -18.38 -1.08
CA TRP A 127 -16.82 -17.65 -0.77
C TRP A 127 -16.45 -16.33 -0.11
N GLY A 128 -17.26 -15.31 -0.33
CA GLY A 128 -17.06 -14.03 0.30
C GLY A 128 -18.33 -13.29 0.68
N ILE A 129 -18.17 -12.34 1.61
CA ILE A 129 -19.19 -11.38 1.99
C ILE A 129 -18.66 -10.00 1.60
N ALA A 130 -19.45 -9.27 0.81
CA ALA A 130 -19.14 -7.89 0.47
C ALA A 130 -19.26 -7.00 1.73
N LEU A 131 -18.24 -6.19 1.98
CA LEU A 131 -18.18 -5.26 3.10
C LEU A 131 -18.53 -3.85 2.63
N TYR A 132 -17.97 -3.45 1.48
CA TYR A 132 -18.11 -2.10 0.96
C TYR A 132 -18.25 -2.09 -0.56
N GLY A 133 -19.22 -1.34 -1.07
CA GLY A 133 -19.37 -1.06 -2.50
C GLY A 133 -18.60 0.20 -2.90
N ILE A 134 -18.01 0.18 -4.09
CA ILE A 134 -17.17 1.25 -4.63
C ILE A 134 -17.94 2.00 -5.73
N LEU A 135 -17.86 3.34 -5.73
CA LEU A 135 -18.45 4.25 -6.71
C LEU A 135 -17.35 5.16 -7.27
N PRO A 136 -16.70 4.76 -8.39
CA PRO A 136 -15.59 5.49 -8.98
C PRO A 136 -15.95 6.94 -9.33
N SER A 137 -17.16 7.18 -9.83
CA SER A 137 -17.65 8.53 -10.18
C SER A 137 -17.79 9.46 -8.98
N GLU A 138 -18.04 8.92 -7.79
CA GLU A 138 -18.09 9.71 -6.55
C GLU A 138 -16.68 9.97 -5.99
N ILE A 139 -15.78 8.98 -6.11
CA ILE A 139 -14.36 9.15 -5.76
C ILE A 139 -13.72 10.23 -6.65
N ALA A 140 -14.02 10.23 -7.95
CA ALA A 140 -13.50 11.19 -8.92
C ALA A 140 -13.81 12.67 -8.60
N LYS A 141 -14.82 12.93 -7.75
CA LYS A 141 -15.15 14.31 -7.32
C LYS A 141 -14.09 14.89 -6.40
N ASP A 142 -13.45 14.04 -5.59
CA ASP A 142 -12.40 14.44 -4.65
C ASP A 142 -10.99 14.03 -5.16
N ASP A 143 -10.92 13.07 -6.10
CA ASP A 143 -9.71 12.63 -6.78
C ASP A 143 -9.92 12.46 -8.30
N PRO A 144 -9.91 13.57 -9.07
CA PRO A 144 -10.23 13.53 -10.51
C PRO A 144 -9.20 12.75 -11.34
N ASN A 145 -7.99 12.54 -10.82
CA ASN A 145 -6.94 11.79 -11.50
C ASN A 145 -6.99 10.28 -11.21
N MET A 146 -7.91 9.84 -10.33
CA MET A 146 -8.11 8.43 -9.99
C MET A 146 -6.82 7.74 -9.48
N MET A 147 -6.02 8.48 -8.71
CA MET A 147 -4.74 7.99 -8.18
C MET A 147 -4.89 7.28 -6.83
N SER A 148 -6.00 7.52 -6.13
CA SER A 148 -6.31 6.96 -4.84
C SER A 148 -6.46 5.45 -4.90
N LYS A 149 -5.91 4.80 -3.90
CA LYS A 149 -6.12 3.38 -3.61
C LYS A 149 -7.00 3.24 -2.39
N ILE A 150 -7.78 2.16 -2.34
CA ILE A 150 -8.55 1.80 -1.16
C ILE A 150 -7.66 0.93 -0.28
N VAL A 151 -7.38 1.37 0.95
CA VAL A 151 -6.55 0.61 1.88
C VAL A 151 -7.39 0.14 3.05
N THR A 152 -7.40 -1.17 3.28
CA THR A 152 -8.04 -1.79 4.45
C THR A 152 -6.99 -2.54 5.26
N SER A 153 -6.91 -2.26 6.55
CA SER A 153 -5.97 -2.93 7.47
C SER A 153 -6.70 -3.77 8.50
N LEU A 154 -6.03 -4.82 8.99
CA LEU A 154 -6.50 -5.70 10.07
C LEU A 154 -5.32 -6.10 10.97
N PRO A 155 -5.54 -6.41 12.26
CA PRO A 155 -4.55 -7.16 13.04
C PRO A 155 -4.25 -8.49 12.34
N ALA A 156 -2.98 -8.86 12.16
CA ALA A 156 -2.63 -10.07 11.39
C ALA A 156 -3.24 -11.35 11.98
N GLU A 157 -3.42 -11.42 13.30
CA GLU A 157 -4.09 -12.53 14.02
C GLU A 157 -5.56 -12.74 13.59
N THR A 158 -6.16 -11.76 12.89
CA THR A 158 -7.51 -11.86 12.31
C THR A 158 -7.54 -12.75 11.06
N VAL A 159 -6.44 -12.78 10.30
CA VAL A 159 -6.35 -13.45 8.99
C VAL A 159 -5.50 -14.71 9.04
N THR A 160 -4.62 -14.87 10.03
CA THR A 160 -3.78 -16.05 10.18
C THR A 160 -3.67 -16.51 11.63
N ASN A 161 -3.62 -17.83 11.82
CA ASN A 161 -3.31 -18.44 13.12
C ASN A 161 -1.81 -18.70 13.29
N VAL A 162 -0.99 -18.42 12.26
CA VAL A 162 0.46 -18.58 12.31
C VAL A 162 1.06 -17.46 13.15
N GLN A 163 1.96 -17.80 14.07
CA GLN A 163 2.73 -16.80 14.81
C GLN A 163 3.77 -16.17 13.88
N VAL A 164 3.38 -15.09 13.18
CA VAL A 164 4.21 -14.52 12.10
C VAL A 164 5.57 -13.99 12.57
N SER A 165 5.71 -13.67 13.87
CA SER A 165 6.97 -13.25 14.48
C SER A 165 8.00 -14.36 14.61
N THR A 166 7.60 -15.64 14.56
CA THR A 166 8.51 -16.80 14.63
C THR A 166 8.80 -17.40 13.25
N LEU A 167 8.19 -16.86 12.20
CA LEU A 167 8.49 -17.30 10.84
C LEU A 167 9.95 -16.95 10.49
N PRO A 168 10.64 -17.82 9.73
CA PRO A 168 11.94 -17.51 9.17
C PRO A 168 11.96 -16.13 8.48
N LEU A 169 13.09 -15.44 8.57
CA LEU A 169 13.21 -14.08 8.02
C LEU A 169 13.14 -14.09 6.48
N ASP A 170 13.56 -15.20 5.86
CA ASP A 170 13.53 -15.48 4.43
C ASP A 170 12.18 -16.03 3.93
N GLN A 171 11.26 -16.38 4.84
CA GLN A 171 9.93 -16.80 4.44
C GLN A 171 9.18 -15.64 3.77
N ALA A 172 8.79 -15.84 2.50
CA ALA A 172 8.18 -14.80 1.67
C ALA A 172 6.65 -14.72 1.78
N THR A 173 5.98 -15.79 2.24
CA THR A 173 4.52 -15.86 2.32
C THR A 173 4.05 -16.51 3.62
N VAL A 174 2.81 -16.23 4.03
CA VAL A 174 2.15 -16.87 5.18
C VAL A 174 0.75 -17.32 4.78
N SER A 175 0.37 -18.51 5.23
CA SER A 175 -0.98 -19.03 5.04
C SER A 175 -2.00 -18.21 5.83
N VAL A 176 -3.13 -17.93 5.20
CA VAL A 176 -4.24 -17.15 5.77
C VAL A 176 -5.54 -17.94 5.67
N THR A 177 -6.40 -17.78 6.67
CA THR A 177 -7.74 -18.39 6.72
C THR A 177 -8.79 -17.55 5.98
N LYS A 178 -8.50 -16.27 5.77
CA LYS A 178 -9.33 -15.32 5.03
C LYS A 178 -8.50 -14.15 4.49
N ARG A 179 -9.02 -13.47 3.48
CA ARG A 179 -8.42 -12.27 2.85
C ARG A 179 -9.46 -11.16 2.74
N VAL A 180 -9.03 -9.90 2.80
CA VAL A 180 -9.84 -8.76 2.37
C VAL A 180 -9.37 -8.35 0.99
N THR A 181 -10.25 -8.44 0.00
CA THR A 181 -9.86 -8.35 -1.40
C THR A 181 -11.02 -7.82 -2.23
N ASP A 182 -10.77 -7.38 -3.46
CA ASP A 182 -11.80 -6.87 -4.33
C ASP A 182 -12.57 -7.99 -5.05
N VAL A 183 -13.87 -7.80 -5.22
CA VAL A 183 -14.72 -8.65 -6.06
C VAL A 183 -15.53 -7.76 -7.01
N VAL A 184 -15.88 -8.29 -8.18
CA VAL A 184 -16.80 -7.62 -9.11
C VAL A 184 -18.06 -8.45 -9.20
N LYS A 185 -19.18 -7.85 -8.83
CA LYS A 185 -20.52 -8.44 -8.95
C LYS A 185 -21.50 -7.35 -9.35
N ASP A 186 -22.56 -7.72 -10.06
CA ASP A 186 -23.61 -6.80 -10.47
C ASP A 186 -23.07 -5.53 -11.17
N THR A 187 -21.97 -5.67 -11.94
CA THR A 187 -21.28 -4.55 -12.61
C THR A 187 -20.79 -3.46 -11.64
N ARG A 188 -20.46 -3.83 -10.41
CA ARG A 188 -19.86 -2.96 -9.40
C ARG A 188 -18.69 -3.65 -8.73
N GLN A 189 -17.64 -2.87 -8.42
CA GLN A 189 -16.53 -3.34 -7.60
C GLN A 189 -16.89 -3.23 -6.12
N HIS A 190 -16.53 -4.23 -5.34
CA HIS A 190 -16.71 -4.27 -3.89
C HIS A 190 -15.42 -4.68 -3.21
N ILE A 191 -15.20 -4.21 -1.98
CA ILE A 191 -14.27 -4.82 -1.03
C ILE A 191 -15.04 -5.92 -0.31
N ALA A 192 -14.50 -7.13 -0.29
CA ALA A 192 -15.11 -8.29 0.35
C ALA A 192 -14.10 -9.00 1.26
N VAL A 193 -14.62 -9.72 2.26
CA VAL A 193 -13.86 -10.75 2.96
C VAL A 193 -14.10 -12.09 2.27
N VAL A 194 -13.04 -12.81 1.92
CA VAL A 194 -13.08 -14.08 1.17
C VAL A 194 -12.37 -15.19 1.96
N ALA A 195 -12.94 -16.40 1.96
CA ALA A 195 -12.43 -17.60 2.64
C ALA A 195 -12.90 -18.87 1.91
N GLY A 196 -12.51 -20.05 2.42
CA GLY A 196 -13.05 -21.35 1.99
C GLY A 196 -12.10 -22.22 1.16
N VAL A 197 -10.96 -21.65 0.72
CA VAL A 197 -9.88 -22.38 0.04
C VAL A 197 -8.52 -22.06 0.69
N PRO A 198 -7.51 -22.93 0.54
CA PRO A 198 -6.15 -22.61 0.94
C PRO A 198 -5.65 -21.34 0.24
N MET A 199 -5.22 -20.36 1.03
CA MET A 199 -4.71 -19.08 0.54
C MET A 199 -3.47 -18.67 1.32
N SER A 200 -2.60 -17.89 0.69
CA SER A 200 -1.43 -17.29 1.31
C SER A 200 -1.27 -15.86 0.81
N VAL A 201 -0.64 -15.02 1.62
CA VAL A 201 -0.24 -13.66 1.23
C VAL A 201 1.24 -13.44 1.54
N PRO A 202 1.91 -12.50 0.84
CA PRO A 202 3.26 -12.07 1.18
C PRO A 202 3.41 -11.72 2.66
N VAL A 203 4.57 -12.03 3.25
CA VAL A 203 4.99 -11.50 4.55
C VAL A 203 6.24 -10.66 4.36
N VAL A 204 6.22 -9.43 4.87
CA VAL A 204 7.30 -8.46 4.67
C VAL A 204 7.70 -7.81 5.99
N ASN A 205 8.96 -7.38 6.07
CA ASN A 205 9.49 -6.68 7.23
C ASN A 205 9.48 -5.18 6.98
N ALA A 206 8.79 -4.42 7.83
CA ALA A 206 8.84 -2.99 7.82
C ALA A 206 10.18 -2.50 8.38
N LYS A 207 10.74 -1.45 7.77
CA LYS A 207 12.00 -0.82 8.18
C LYS A 207 11.68 0.48 8.93
N PRO A 208 12.37 0.78 10.04
CA PRO A 208 12.20 2.07 10.70
C PRO A 208 12.63 3.21 9.77
N THR A 209 11.98 4.36 9.88
CA THR A 209 12.37 5.58 9.17
C THR A 209 13.06 6.57 10.11
N ARG A 210 13.42 7.76 9.61
CA ARG A 210 13.93 8.86 10.45
C ARG A 210 12.86 9.45 11.38
N THR A 211 11.58 9.21 11.09
CA THR A 211 10.47 9.71 11.89
C THR A 211 10.02 8.64 12.89
N PRO A 212 10.08 8.90 14.21
CA PRO A 212 9.64 7.94 15.22
C PRO A 212 8.20 7.47 14.99
N GLY A 213 7.97 6.16 15.13
CA GLY A 213 6.65 5.56 14.92
C GLY A 213 6.22 5.44 13.45
N VAL A 214 7.06 5.83 12.50
CA VAL A 214 6.81 5.66 11.05
C VAL A 214 7.75 4.63 10.48
N PHE A 215 7.18 3.63 9.81
CA PHE A 215 7.90 2.53 9.19
C PHE A 215 7.65 2.49 7.68
N HIS A 216 8.61 1.95 6.93
CA HIS A 216 8.52 1.75 5.50
C HIS A 216 8.39 0.26 5.16
N ALA A 217 7.45 -0.09 4.30
CA ALA A 217 7.26 -1.43 3.77
C ALA A 217 7.14 -1.41 2.24
N SER A 218 7.46 -2.53 1.62
CA SER A 218 7.34 -2.76 0.19
C SER A 218 6.95 -4.22 -0.04
N PHE A 219 5.98 -4.46 -0.91
CA PHE A 219 5.49 -5.80 -1.24
C PHE A 219 4.95 -5.84 -2.68
N PRO A 220 4.72 -7.03 -3.27
CA PRO A 220 4.27 -7.14 -4.67
C PRO A 220 3.04 -6.27 -4.96
N GLY A 221 3.14 -5.40 -5.97
CA GLY A 221 2.10 -4.45 -6.36
C GLY A 221 2.07 -3.13 -5.58
N VAL A 222 2.77 -3.04 -4.44
CA VAL A 222 2.88 -1.82 -3.62
C VAL A 222 4.36 -1.50 -3.35
N PRO A 223 5.01 -0.73 -4.24
CA PRO A 223 6.45 -0.51 -4.19
C PRO A 223 6.91 0.29 -2.96
N SER A 224 6.06 1.19 -2.45
CA SER A 224 6.38 2.03 -1.30
C SER A 224 5.13 2.32 -0.45
N LEU A 225 5.14 1.84 0.79
CA LEU A 225 4.11 2.10 1.80
C LEU A 225 4.77 2.62 3.07
N THR A 226 4.35 3.78 3.56
CA THR A 226 4.66 4.24 4.92
C THR A 226 3.51 3.91 5.85
N VAL A 227 3.83 3.31 7.00
CA VAL A 227 2.87 2.92 8.04
C VAL A 227 3.22 3.64 9.32
N SER A 228 2.32 4.53 9.75
CA SER A 228 2.44 5.25 11.02
C SER A 228 1.67 4.49 12.11
N THR A 229 2.36 4.11 13.18
CA THR A 229 1.76 3.43 14.34
C THR A 229 1.30 4.48 15.34
N VAL A 230 0.00 4.75 15.36
CA VAL A 230 -0.61 5.86 16.11
C VAL A 230 -1.42 5.37 17.31
N LYS A 231 -0.76 4.59 18.19
CA LYS A 231 -1.41 3.97 19.34
C LYS A 231 -2.02 5.02 20.28
N GLY A 232 -3.30 4.87 20.61
CA GLY A 232 -4.03 5.74 21.54
C GLY A 232 -4.64 7.00 20.90
N LEU A 233 -4.42 7.23 19.61
CA LEU A 233 -5.13 8.28 18.86
C LEU A 233 -6.53 7.80 18.47
N PRO A 234 -7.52 8.71 18.43
CA PRO A 234 -8.87 8.36 18.02
C PRO A 234 -8.87 7.90 16.56
N VAL A 235 -9.68 6.87 16.28
CA VAL A 235 -9.85 6.32 14.94
C VAL A 235 -11.18 6.75 14.32
N SER A 236 -11.20 6.83 12.99
CA SER A 236 -12.44 7.05 12.24
C SER A 236 -13.04 5.73 11.74
N THR A 237 -14.36 5.65 11.79
CA THR A 237 -15.19 4.66 11.07
C THR A 237 -15.97 5.29 9.93
N THR A 238 -15.78 6.60 9.69
CA THR A 238 -16.48 7.35 8.64
C THR A 238 -15.96 6.93 7.28
N LEU A 239 -16.86 6.44 6.42
CA LEU A 239 -16.50 6.03 5.08
C LEU A 239 -16.25 7.26 4.19
N PRO A 240 -15.20 7.26 3.36
CA PRO A 240 -14.95 8.33 2.42
C PRO A 240 -16.01 8.34 1.30
N ARG A 241 -16.14 9.49 0.62
CA ARG A 241 -17.05 9.63 -0.51
C ARG A 241 -16.75 8.55 -1.56
N GLY A 242 -17.81 7.92 -2.05
CA GLY A 242 -17.74 6.86 -3.05
C GLY A 242 -17.41 5.47 -2.50
N ILE A 243 -17.28 5.31 -1.19
CA ILE A 243 -17.30 4.00 -0.53
C ILE A 243 -18.57 3.91 0.33
N THR A 244 -19.35 2.85 0.13
CA THR A 244 -20.63 2.63 0.85
C THR A 244 -20.63 1.29 1.55
N GLU A 245 -21.16 1.22 2.77
CA GLU A 245 -21.35 -0.06 3.48
C GLU A 245 -22.34 -0.97 2.74
N ASP A 246 -21.94 -2.22 2.48
CA ASP A 246 -22.84 -3.26 2.01
C ASP A 246 -23.55 -3.91 3.22
N LYS A 247 -24.87 -3.72 3.32
CA LYS A 247 -25.65 -4.20 4.47
C LYS A 247 -25.88 -5.72 4.49
N GLY A 248 -25.63 -6.40 3.36
CA GLY A 248 -25.86 -7.83 3.21
C GLY A 248 -24.73 -8.64 3.83
N ARG A 249 -25.05 -9.57 4.74
CA ARG A 249 -24.09 -10.50 5.35
C ARG A 249 -24.12 -11.90 4.71
N THR A 250 -24.81 -12.04 3.60
CA THR A 250 -24.95 -13.32 2.90
C THR A 250 -23.65 -13.64 2.16
N ALA A 251 -23.07 -14.79 2.49
CA ALA A 251 -21.93 -15.30 1.75
C ALA A 251 -22.36 -15.75 0.34
N VAL A 252 -21.60 -15.35 -0.67
CA VAL A 252 -21.77 -15.76 -2.07
C VAL A 252 -20.45 -16.35 -2.59
N PRO A 253 -20.46 -17.16 -3.65
CA PRO A 253 -19.22 -17.51 -4.35
C PRO A 253 -18.43 -16.25 -4.70
N ALA A 254 -17.11 -16.25 -4.46
CA ALA A 254 -16.29 -15.05 -4.56
C ALA A 254 -16.07 -14.54 -6.01
N GLY A 255 -16.43 -15.34 -7.01
CA GLY A 255 -16.06 -15.15 -8.41
C GLY A 255 -14.74 -15.87 -8.74
N PHE A 256 -14.32 -15.83 -10.00
CA PHE A 256 -13.04 -16.37 -10.47
C PHE A 256 -11.92 -15.34 -10.47
N THR A 257 -12.27 -14.06 -10.51
CA THR A 257 -11.35 -12.92 -10.63
C THR A 257 -11.19 -12.15 -9.31
N PHE A 258 -11.63 -12.69 -8.18
CA PHE A 258 -11.46 -12.05 -6.87
C PHE A 258 -9.98 -11.73 -6.60
N GLY A 259 -9.73 -10.54 -6.08
CA GLY A 259 -8.40 -10.01 -5.82
C GLY A 259 -7.62 -9.58 -7.05
N GLY A 260 -8.20 -9.62 -8.25
CA GLY A 260 -7.54 -9.17 -9.47
C GLY A 260 -7.14 -7.68 -9.49
N GLY A 261 -7.73 -6.87 -8.60
CA GLY A 261 -7.38 -5.46 -8.40
C GLY A 261 -6.79 -5.18 -7.02
N SER A 262 -6.30 -6.20 -6.31
CA SER A 262 -5.85 -6.08 -4.92
C SER A 262 -4.43 -6.61 -4.71
N HIS A 263 -3.70 -5.93 -3.83
CA HIS A 263 -2.35 -6.27 -3.40
C HIS A 263 -2.28 -6.32 -1.88
N GLU A 264 -1.85 -7.44 -1.35
CA GLU A 264 -2.01 -7.77 0.07
C GLU A 264 -0.69 -8.22 0.68
N ALA A 265 -0.48 -7.93 1.97
CA ALA A 265 0.65 -8.45 2.72
C ALA A 265 0.38 -8.45 4.23
N VAL A 266 1.07 -9.35 4.94
CA VAL A 266 1.29 -9.24 6.39
C VAL A 266 2.60 -8.50 6.62
N ILE A 267 2.54 -7.37 7.31
CA ILE A 267 3.67 -6.51 7.63
C ILE A 267 4.12 -6.80 9.06
N ARG A 268 5.35 -7.27 9.22
CA ARG A 268 6.04 -7.45 10.51
C ARG A 268 6.81 -6.18 10.84
N PHE A 269 6.72 -5.73 12.08
CA PHE A 269 7.47 -4.58 12.56
C PHE A 269 8.73 -5.01 13.32
N PRO A 270 9.76 -4.15 13.44
CA PRO A 270 10.92 -4.42 14.27
C PRO A 270 10.50 -4.76 15.71
N LYS A 271 11.14 -5.75 16.33
CA LYS A 271 10.73 -6.29 17.65
C LYS A 271 10.72 -5.20 18.72
N GLU A 272 11.68 -4.30 18.66
CA GLU A 272 11.87 -3.14 19.53
C GLU A 272 10.72 -2.13 19.46
N SER A 273 9.92 -2.13 18.38
CA SER A 273 8.75 -1.24 18.25
C SER A 273 7.59 -1.64 19.17
N GLY A 274 7.52 -2.91 19.59
CA GLY A 274 6.38 -3.46 20.32
C GLY A 274 5.08 -3.52 19.51
N GLN A 275 5.10 -3.15 18.22
CA GLN A 275 3.94 -3.18 17.34
C GLN A 275 3.65 -4.61 16.88
N LYS A 276 2.38 -5.04 17.04
CA LYS A 276 1.92 -6.31 16.49
C LYS A 276 1.90 -6.26 14.95
N PRO A 277 2.16 -7.38 14.27
CA PRO A 277 2.04 -7.48 12.82
C PRO A 277 0.64 -7.09 12.31
N VAL A 278 0.60 -6.42 11.17
CA VAL A 278 -0.63 -5.88 10.55
C VAL A 278 -0.80 -6.49 9.16
N TYR A 279 -1.99 -6.98 8.86
CA TYR A 279 -2.41 -7.31 7.50
C TYR A 279 -2.91 -6.04 6.80
N VAL A 280 -2.45 -5.79 5.58
CA VAL A 280 -2.86 -4.66 4.74
C VAL A 280 -3.31 -5.19 3.38
N SER A 281 -4.45 -4.69 2.92
CA SER A 281 -4.95 -4.87 1.56
C SER A 281 -5.07 -3.51 0.88
N VAL A 282 -4.43 -3.38 -0.27
CA VAL A 282 -4.44 -2.18 -1.12
C VAL A 282 -5.13 -2.53 -2.42
N THR A 283 -6.26 -1.89 -2.68
CA THR A 283 -7.13 -2.16 -3.83
C THR A 283 -7.16 -0.96 -4.78
N ASP A 284 -7.05 -1.25 -6.07
CA ASP A 284 -7.24 -0.28 -7.15
C ASP A 284 -8.71 0.10 -7.29
N VAL A 285 -8.98 1.40 -7.46
CA VAL A 285 -10.32 1.88 -7.82
C VAL A 285 -10.54 1.67 -9.32
N LEU A 286 -11.33 0.66 -9.68
CA LEU A 286 -11.58 0.34 -11.08
C LEU A 286 -12.51 1.37 -11.73
N THR A 287 -12.17 1.83 -12.93
CA THR A 287 -13.09 2.63 -13.77
C THR A 287 -14.29 1.79 -14.23
N PRO A 288 -15.41 2.41 -14.64
CA PRO A 288 -16.56 1.67 -15.18
C PRO A 288 -16.20 0.71 -16.33
N ALA A 289 -15.24 1.10 -17.19
CA ALA A 289 -14.76 0.24 -18.27
C ALA A 289 -14.01 -0.99 -17.75
N GLN A 290 -13.14 -0.83 -16.75
CA GLN A 290 -12.42 -1.94 -16.11
C GLN A 290 -13.36 -2.86 -15.32
N VAL A 291 -14.37 -2.30 -14.64
CA VAL A 291 -15.41 -3.10 -13.97
C VAL A 291 -16.18 -3.94 -14.99
N LYS A 292 -16.57 -3.35 -16.13
CA LYS A 292 -17.19 -4.10 -17.22
C LYS A 292 -16.28 -5.22 -17.74
N GLN A 293 -15.00 -4.93 -17.96
CA GLN A 293 -14.03 -5.93 -18.41
C GLN A 293 -13.91 -7.11 -17.43
N ARG A 294 -13.78 -6.83 -16.12
CA ARG A 294 -13.76 -7.86 -15.07
C ARG A 294 -15.08 -8.65 -15.03
N GLN A 295 -16.22 -7.98 -15.19
CA GLN A 295 -17.53 -8.63 -15.19
C GLN A 295 -17.74 -9.55 -16.39
N ASP A 296 -17.28 -9.15 -17.58
CA ASP A 296 -17.34 -9.97 -18.79
C ASP A 296 -16.42 -11.19 -18.68
N GLU A 297 -15.23 -11.03 -18.10
CA GLU A 297 -14.30 -12.13 -17.81
C GLU A 297 -14.87 -13.12 -16.78
N GLU A 298 -15.49 -12.63 -15.70
CA GLU A 298 -16.20 -13.47 -14.73
C GLU A 298 -17.28 -14.34 -15.39
N LYS A 299 -18.07 -13.74 -16.28
CA LYS A 299 -19.12 -14.48 -17.01
C LYS A 299 -18.51 -15.54 -17.94
N ARG A 300 -17.41 -15.22 -18.61
CA ARG A 300 -16.70 -16.17 -19.49
C ARG A 300 -16.18 -17.36 -18.68
N LEU A 301 -15.47 -17.12 -17.58
CA LEU A 301 -14.92 -18.18 -16.72
C LEU A 301 -16.01 -19.01 -16.06
N GLN A 302 -17.13 -18.40 -15.64
CA GLN A 302 -18.27 -19.13 -15.12
C GLN A 302 -18.91 -20.04 -16.18
N GLN A 303 -19.03 -19.57 -17.42
CA GLN A 303 -19.55 -20.40 -18.50
C GLN A 303 -18.63 -21.59 -18.80
N GLU A 304 -17.31 -21.35 -18.87
CA GLU A 304 -16.32 -22.42 -19.07
C GLU A 304 -16.36 -23.46 -17.94
N TRP A 305 -16.52 -23.00 -16.70
CA TRP A 305 -16.67 -23.90 -15.55
C TRP A 305 -17.98 -24.70 -15.64
N ASN A 306 -19.09 -24.05 -16.01
CA ASN A 306 -20.39 -24.72 -16.17
C ASN A 306 -20.34 -25.81 -17.25
N ASP A 307 -19.70 -25.52 -18.39
CA ASP A 307 -19.56 -26.46 -19.51
C ASP A 307 -18.67 -27.66 -19.14
N ALA A 308 -17.65 -27.44 -18.30
CA ALA A 308 -16.72 -28.48 -17.83
C ALA A 308 -17.26 -29.31 -16.64
N HIS A 309 -18.28 -28.81 -15.91
CA HIS A 309 -18.84 -29.46 -14.72
C HIS A 309 -20.36 -29.65 -14.83
N PRO A 310 -20.86 -30.42 -15.82
CA PRO A 310 -22.29 -30.56 -16.10
C PRO A 310 -23.12 -31.16 -14.93
N VAL A 311 -22.47 -31.87 -14.00
CA VAL A 311 -23.10 -32.45 -12.81
C VAL A 311 -23.38 -31.41 -11.72
N GLU A 312 -22.69 -30.27 -11.72
CA GLU A 312 -22.88 -29.19 -10.73
C GLU A 312 -23.83 -28.09 -11.22
N VAL A 313 -24.18 -28.10 -12.51
CA VAL A 313 -25.09 -27.13 -13.17
C VAL A 313 -26.53 -27.64 -13.25
N ALA A 314 -26.73 -28.97 -13.21
CA ALA A 314 -28.03 -29.65 -13.35
C ALA A 314 -28.92 -29.57 -12.11
#